data_AF-A0A2Z5U8N4-F1
#
_entry.id   AF-A0A2Z5U8N4-F1
#
_cell.length_a   1.000
_cell.length_b   1.000
_cell.length_c   1.000
_cell.angle_alpha   90.00
_cell.angle_beta   90.00
_cell.angle_gamma   90.00
#
_symmetry.space_group_name_H-M   'P 1'
#
loop_
_entity.id
_entity.type
_entity.pdbx_description
1 polymer ?
#
loop_
_entity_poly.entity_id
_entity_poly.type
_entity_poly.pdbx_seq_one_letter_code
_entity_poly.pdbx_strand_id
1 'polypeptide(L)'
;MERTLLQRIDAFLKESAMPPTVFGRAAVRDPRLVSDLREGREPGRQLICRVEHFMNIWRAERHAGRVAPQGDRRTRGYRRVAKGAEA
;
A
#
# COMPACT_ATOMS: atom_id res chain seq x y z
N MET A 1 6.06 17.86 11.24
CA MET A 1 6.85 16.82 10.55
C MET A 1 6.03 16.34 9.36
N GLU A 2 6.47 16.67 8.16
CA GLU A 2 5.73 16.36 6.92
C GLU A 2 5.65 14.84 6.74
N ARG A 3 4.43 14.32 6.62
CA ARG A 3 4.21 12.89 6.41
C ARG A 3 4.53 12.56 4.96
N THR A 4 5.64 11.88 4.70
CA THR A 4 5.99 11.43 3.34
C THR A 4 4.94 10.46 2.80
N LEU A 5 4.80 10.36 1.48
CA LEU A 5 3.83 9.46 0.84
C LEU A 5 3.95 8.03 1.37
N LEU A 6 5.19 7.58 1.61
CA LEU A 6 5.48 6.26 2.15
C LEU A 6 4.84 6.04 3.53
N GLN A 7 4.85 7.04 4.43
CA GLN A 7 4.19 6.93 5.73
C GLN A 7 2.67 6.83 5.61
N ARG A 8 2.07 7.56 4.65
CA ARG A 8 0.63 7.48 4.37
C ARG A 8 0.25 6.08 3.85
N ILE A 9 1.08 5.53 2.97
CA ILE A 9 0.92 4.17 2.46
C ILE A 9 1.08 3.15 3.61
N ASP A 10 2.10 3.27 4.45
CA ASP A 10 2.33 2.33 5.57
C ASP A 10 1.15 2.30 6.55
N ALA A 11 0.61 3.46 6.92
CA ALA A 11 -0.59 3.57 7.75
C ALA A 11 -1.81 2.92 7.08
N PHE A 12 -1.99 3.12 5.77
CA PHE A 12 -3.05 2.48 5.00
C PHE A 12 -2.88 0.95 4.95
N LEU A 13 -1.66 0.44 4.75
CA LEU A 13 -1.40 -1.01 4.74
C LEU A 13 -1.70 -1.65 6.10
N LYS A 14 -1.41 -0.96 7.21
CA LYS A 14 -1.78 -1.41 8.55
C LYS A 14 -3.29 -1.42 8.77
N GLU A 15 -4.00 -0.36 8.35
CA GLU A 15 -5.46 -0.24 8.47
C GLU A 15 -6.23 -1.26 7.61
N SER A 16 -5.75 -1.48 6.39
CA SER A 16 -6.34 -2.41 5.43
C SER A 16 -5.92 -3.86 5.65
N ALA A 17 -4.87 -4.10 6.44
CA ALA A 17 -4.16 -5.38 6.54
C ALA A 17 -3.75 -5.95 5.16
N MET A 18 -3.58 -5.07 4.16
CA MET A 18 -3.26 -5.43 2.79
C MET A 18 -1.73 -5.49 2.61
N PRO A 19 -1.19 -6.49 1.89
CA PRO A 19 0.22 -6.51 1.56
C PRO A 19 0.57 -5.43 0.52
N PRO A 20 1.78 -4.85 0.59
CA PRO A 20 2.20 -3.75 -0.29
C PRO A 20 2.26 -4.12 -1.77
N THR A 21 2.54 -5.39 -2.10
CA THR A 21 2.51 -5.89 -3.48
C THR A 21 1.09 -5.90 -4.06
N VAL A 22 0.09 -6.24 -3.24
CA VAL A 22 -1.32 -6.19 -3.62
C VAL A 22 -1.78 -4.75 -3.75
N PHE A 23 -1.39 -3.89 -2.80
CA PHE A 23 -1.65 -2.46 -2.88
C PHE A 23 -1.13 -1.85 -4.18
N GLY A 24 0.13 -2.09 -4.52
CA GLY A 24 0.70 -1.57 -5.77
C GLY A 24 -0.02 -2.10 -7.02
N ARG A 25 -0.36 -3.39 -7.04
CA ARG A 25 -1.14 -3.99 -8.12
C ARG A 25 -2.57 -3.41 -8.22
N ALA A 26 -3.20 -3.08 -7.10
CA ALA A 26 -4.55 -2.52 -7.05
C ALA A 26 -4.58 -1.02 -7.39
N ALA A 27 -3.65 -0.24 -6.87
CA ALA A 27 -3.60 1.21 -7.04
C ALA A 27 -3.08 1.61 -8.42
N VAL A 28 -2.02 0.95 -8.90
CA VAL A 28 -1.28 1.40 -10.09
C VAL A 28 -0.85 0.26 -11.03
N ARG A 29 -1.32 -0.98 -10.77
CA ARG A 29 -0.92 -2.20 -11.49
C ARG A 29 0.58 -2.54 -11.42
N ASP A 30 1.29 -1.98 -10.44
CA ASP A 30 2.71 -2.21 -10.25
C ASP A 30 2.98 -2.79 -8.85
N PRO A 31 3.41 -4.06 -8.72
CA PRO A 31 3.64 -4.68 -7.41
C PRO A 31 4.92 -4.21 -6.71
N ARG A 32 5.83 -3.50 -7.39
CA ARG A 32 7.12 -3.04 -6.84
C ARG A 32 7.03 -1.64 -6.25
N LEU A 33 5.96 -0.91 -6.54
CA LEU A 33 5.69 0.45 -6.06
C LEU A 33 6.20 0.74 -4.65
N VAL A 34 5.79 -0.06 -3.65
CA VAL A 34 6.15 0.21 -2.24
C VAL A 34 7.61 -0.15 -1.95
N SER A 35 8.16 -1.17 -2.60
CA SER A 35 9.58 -1.51 -2.49
C SER A 35 10.44 -0.41 -3.09
N ASP A 36 10.11 0.05 -4.29
CA ASP A 36 10.78 1.18 -4.92
C ASP A 36 10.73 2.45 -4.05
N LEU A 37 9.56 2.77 -3.48
CA LEU A 37 9.41 3.92 -2.57
C LEU A 37 10.23 3.76 -1.28
N ARG A 38 10.47 2.52 -0.82
CA ARG A 38 11.36 2.22 0.32
C ARG A 38 12.84 2.33 -0.06
N GLU A 39 13.18 2.00 -1.30
CA GLU A 39 14.54 2.14 -1.86
C GLU A 39 14.90 3.60 -2.21
N GLY A 40 13.97 4.55 -2.01
CA GLY A 40 14.21 5.98 -2.22
C GLY A 40 13.75 6.50 -3.58
N ARG A 41 12.95 5.73 -4.34
CA ARG A 41 12.33 6.23 -5.57
C ARG A 41 11.44 7.42 -5.27
N GLU A 42 11.61 8.48 -6.04
CA GLU A 42 10.74 9.66 -5.98
C GLU A 42 9.47 9.42 -6.83
N PRO A 43 8.28 9.35 -6.22
CA PRO A 43 7.06 9.20 -6.98
C PRO A 43 6.73 10.50 -7.70
N GLY A 44 6.58 10.44 -9.02
CA GLY A 44 6.08 11.57 -9.79
C GLY A 44 4.64 11.95 -9.38
N ARG A 45 4.23 13.19 -9.68
CA ARG A 45 2.91 13.74 -9.34
C ARG A 45 1.74 12.85 -9.78
N GLN A 46 1.83 12.25 -10.96
CA GLN A 46 0.80 11.31 -11.46
C GLN A 46 0.65 10.06 -10.58
N LEU A 47 1.77 9.54 -10.09
CA LEU A 47 1.78 8.36 -9.22
C LEU A 47 1.16 8.69 -7.86
N ILE A 48 1.52 9.84 -7.30
CA ILE A 48 0.94 10.38 -6.08
C ILE A 48 -0.58 10.49 -6.22
N CYS A 49 -1.07 11.15 -7.27
CA CYS A 49 -2.51 11.33 -7.49
C CYS A 49 -3.26 9.98 -7.59
N ARG A 50 -2.73 8.99 -8.31
CA ARG A 50 -3.36 7.66 -8.40
C ARG A 50 -3.41 6.94 -7.05
N VAL A 51 -2.30 6.97 -6.32
CA VAL A 51 -2.19 6.35 -4.99
C VAL A 51 -3.15 7.00 -4.01
N GLU A 52 -3.20 8.33 -3.96
CA GLU A 52 -4.14 9.06 -3.11
C GLU A 52 -5.59 8.80 -3.49
N HIS A 53 -5.91 8.80 -4.78
CA HIS A 53 -7.25 8.52 -5.26
C HIS A 53 -7.72 7.11 -4.87
N PHE A 54 -6.84 6.11 -5.02
CA PHE A 54 -7.12 4.74 -4.59
C PHE A 54 -7.37 4.66 -3.08
N MET A 55 -6.51 5.28 -2.26
CA MET A 55 -6.69 5.29 -0.80
C MET A 55 -8.01 5.96 -0.39
N ASN A 56 -8.39 7.04 -1.08
CA ASN A 56 -9.64 7.75 -0.79
C ASN A 56 -10.87 6.90 -1.14
N ILE A 57 -10.88 6.27 -2.31
CA ILE A 57 -11.96 5.35 -2.71
C ILE A 57 -12.06 4.18 -1.74
N TRP A 58 -10.93 3.55 -1.40
CA TRP A 58 -10.94 2.40 -0.51
C TRP A 58 -11.46 2.75 0.88
N ARG A 59 -11.08 3.93 1.42
CA ARG A 59 -11.62 4.42 2.70
C ARG A 59 -13.11 4.71 2.63
N ALA A 60 -13.58 5.32 1.54
CA ALA A 60 -15.01 5.58 1.32
C ALA A 60 -15.80 4.27 1.24
N GLU A 61 -15.30 3.29 0.49
CA GLU A 61 -15.94 1.97 0.33
C GLU A 61 -15.88 1.13 1.62
N ARG A 62 -14.80 1.24 2.41
CA ARG A 62 -14.72 0.68 3.76
C ARG A 62 -15.75 1.30 4.69
N HIS A 63 -15.87 2.63 4.68
CA HIS A 63 -16.86 3.34 5.49
C HIS A 63 -18.30 3.01 5.05
N ALA A 64 -18.51 2.73 3.76
CA ALA A 64 -19.76 2.22 3.24
C ALA A 64 -20.03 0.73 3.56
N GLY A 65 -19.11 0.04 4.23
CA GLY A 65 -19.24 -1.37 4.61
C GLY A 65 -19.14 -2.37 3.44
N ARG A 66 -18.71 -1.92 2.25
CA ARG A 66 -18.70 -2.74 1.02
C ARG A 66 -17.43 -3.58 0.85
N VAL A 67 -16.34 -3.23 1.53
CA VAL A 67 -15.04 -3.87 1.33
C VAL A 67 -14.70 -4.76 2.51
N ALA A 68 -14.84 -6.07 2.31
CA ALA A 68 -14.16 -7.05 3.15
C ALA A 68 -12.63 -6.90 2.95
N PRO A 69 -11.81 -7.01 4.02
CA PRO A 69 -10.36 -6.92 3.89
C PRO A 69 -9.89 -7.93 2.83
N GLN A 70 -9.32 -7.42 1.74
CA GLN A 70 -8.86 -8.22 0.62
C GLN A 70 -7.52 -8.89 1.01
N GLY A 71 -7.60 -9.81 1.97
CA GLY A 71 -6.52 -10.70 2.36
C GLY A 71 -6.36 -11.74 1.27
N ASP A 72 -5.53 -11.42 0.29
CA ASP A 72 -5.17 -12.32 -0.80
C ASP A 72 -4.77 -13.71 -0.25
N ARG A 73 -5.58 -14.74 -0.58
CA ARG A 73 -5.37 -16.13 -0.13
C ARG A 73 -4.02 -16.70 -0.58
N ARG A 74 -3.30 -16.08 -1.52
CA ARG A 74 -2.00 -16.54 -2.04
C ARG A 74 -0.81 -16.00 -1.22
N THR A 75 -1.00 -15.01 -0.36
CA THR A 75 0.12 -14.21 0.18
C THR A 75 0.56 -14.59 1.61
N ARG A 76 0.46 -15.87 2.01
CA ARG A 76 1.15 -16.37 3.22
C ARG A 76 2.68 -16.12 3.19
N GLY A 77 3.27 -15.87 2.02
CA GLY A 77 4.70 -15.62 1.84
C GLY A 77 5.22 -14.24 2.29
N TYR A 78 4.43 -13.16 2.18
CA TYR A 78 4.95 -11.80 2.44
C TYR A 78 5.27 -11.56 3.92
N ARG A 79 4.56 -12.21 4.85
CA ARG A 79 4.80 -12.10 6.31
C ARG A 79 6.21 -12.54 6.71
N ARG A 80 6.94 -13.34 5.90
CA ARG A 80 8.33 -13.72 6.19
C ARG A 80 9.36 -12.66 5.83
N VAL A 81 9.11 -11.80 4.84
CA VAL A 81 10.13 -10.89 4.28
C VAL A 81 10.30 -9.63 5.14
N ALA A 82 9.25 -9.19 5.84
CA ALA A 82 9.28 -7.97 6.65
C ALA A 82 9.93 -8.11 8.05
N LYS A 83 10.45 -9.31 8.41
CA LYS A 83 11.12 -9.56 9.70
C LYS A 83 12.65 -9.69 9.61
N GLY A 84 13.26 -9.25 8.51
CA GLY A 84 14.71 -9.41 8.25
C GLY A 84 15.47 -8.15 7.87
N ALA A 85 14.90 -6.95 8.04
CA ALA A 85 15.54 -5.69 7.70
C ALA A 85 15.65 -4.76 8.93
N GLU A 86 16.16 -5.30 10.02
CA GLU A 86 16.78 -4.57 11.14
C GLU A 86 17.93 -5.46 11.64
N ALA A 87 19.12 -5.30 11.05
CA ALA A 87 20.40 -5.81 11.54
C ALA A 87 21.52 -4.93 11.00
#